data_AF-K0T782-F1
#
_entry.id   AF-K0T782-F1
#
_cell.length_a   1.000
_cell.length_b   1.000
_cell.length_c   1.000
_cell.angle_alpha   90.00
_cell.angle_beta   90.00
_cell.angle_gamma   90.00
#
_symmetry.space_group_name_H-M   'P 1'
#
loop_
_entity.id
_entity.type
_entity.pdbx_description
1 polymer ?
#
loop_
_entity_poly.entity_id
_entity_poly.type
_entity_poly.pdbx_seq_one_letter_code
_entity_poly.pdbx_strand_id
1 'polypeptide(L)'
;MKIVITLATLSAMSLRGASAACGDVKTIASITGDPSSCNYANFLAALGTTGECTEDEIFALLGVSEDAGEREEYVDELCAYDAPVQFVEIQGTYQLDRRYFAGGGPLVDGGDDWATRSWKIQNFHNNMGDSTIISWPEYLARIDYNAGVDGNGNPLNPEGQSDNGYPANMNLDVSCALQTAMCCFVDDSNGPSPDDFASVMTTDVCRHDLANSRQSNHINHGWSVFPGAEKPVHCTGFTWEDETIDLIGNLMYDASLSLTATKGYLKAIPGAPMCGCVEHMPVVEKAACRKAKVADGTDVTFTFNYADGDLSAENEASIVYEDCDGDLKAEYQAVHADNADAIDAHLVGDGGCEADIVDYLNEEQFLHVGVSPTRYLDVNATGGSWSDLLVGEGTRFMPPDLDIVKSDAEFRAMFAACLPTKQRFCMLRRVCDSCTTPSHRDIYYQRIGTTVDDLPKGYGGAVDEEGDPIFDVDNGETNLQELFTDMWMSAENILGVNFNLYSSYADALSGDGAWTWCNYDHKGIGFPRDCGPTGPVHNNWNSYKKFGHGYANYHGYYIELP
;
A
#
# COMPACT_ATOMS: atom_id res chain seq x y z
N MET A 1 -8.22 -4.83 -32.87
CA MET A 1 -6.88 -4.64 -33.46
C MET A 1 -6.14 -5.90 -33.08
N LYS A 2 -6.07 -6.85 -34.02
CA LYS A 2 -5.58 -8.22 -33.80
C LYS A 2 -4.09 -8.18 -33.45
N ILE A 3 -3.73 -8.89 -32.40
CA ILE A 3 -2.45 -9.55 -32.05
C ILE A 3 -1.18 -8.98 -32.69
N VAL A 4 -0.25 -8.50 -31.86
CA VAL A 4 1.16 -8.38 -32.21
C VAL A 4 1.95 -9.23 -31.22
N ILE A 5 2.03 -10.53 -31.51
CA ILE A 5 3.09 -11.39 -30.97
C ILE A 5 4.40 -10.96 -31.63
N THR A 6 5.43 -10.85 -30.80
CA THR A 6 6.78 -10.39 -31.11
C THR A 6 7.36 -11.14 -32.32
N LEU A 7 7.87 -10.38 -33.29
CA LEU A 7 8.56 -10.88 -34.48
C LEU A 7 9.73 -11.81 -34.09
N ALA A 8 9.53 -13.12 -34.17
CA ALA A 8 10.60 -14.06 -34.49
C ALA A 8 10.65 -14.23 -36.02
N THR A 9 11.84 -14.03 -36.57
CA THR A 9 12.11 -13.95 -38.02
C THR A 9 11.61 -15.15 -38.83
N LEU A 10 10.68 -14.90 -39.77
CA LEU A 10 10.31 -15.84 -40.83
C LEU A 10 11.52 -16.21 -41.70
N SER A 11 11.88 -17.49 -41.71
CA SER A 11 12.51 -18.12 -42.88
C SER A 11 11.45 -18.99 -43.55
N ALA A 12 10.94 -18.54 -44.69
CA ALA A 12 9.96 -19.27 -45.48
C ALA A 12 10.63 -20.52 -46.09
N MET A 13 10.36 -21.69 -45.51
CA MET A 13 10.65 -22.97 -46.15
C MET A 13 9.35 -23.70 -46.42
N SER A 14 9.01 -23.76 -47.71
CA SER A 14 7.88 -24.50 -48.24
C SER A 14 8.02 -25.99 -47.92
N LEU A 15 7.07 -26.54 -47.15
CA LEU A 15 6.76 -27.96 -47.17
C LEU A 15 5.24 -28.14 -47.34
N ARG A 16 4.84 -28.33 -48.60
CA ARG A 16 3.60 -29.03 -48.92
C ARG A 16 3.79 -30.50 -48.56
N GLY A 17 3.07 -30.97 -47.56
CA GLY A 17 2.92 -32.40 -47.31
C GLY A 17 2.54 -32.78 -45.88
N ALA A 18 1.31 -32.49 -45.46
CA ALA A 18 0.62 -33.24 -44.41
C ALA A 18 -0.89 -33.23 -44.71
N SER A 19 -1.54 -34.35 -44.40
CA SER A 19 -2.94 -34.70 -44.66
C SER A 19 -3.95 -33.67 -44.17
N ALA A 20 -5.10 -33.57 -44.85
CA ALA A 20 -6.36 -32.94 -44.41
C ALA A 20 -6.20 -32.02 -43.19
N ALA A 21 -5.44 -30.93 -43.40
CA ALA A 21 -5.05 -30.00 -42.35
C ALA A 21 -6.29 -29.50 -41.65
N CYS A 22 -6.24 -29.44 -40.31
CA CYS A 22 -7.12 -28.66 -39.44
C CYS A 22 -7.85 -27.59 -40.28
N GLY A 23 -9.09 -27.88 -40.68
CA GLY A 23 -9.77 -27.09 -41.72
C GLY A 23 -10.04 -25.67 -41.23
N ASP A 24 -10.87 -24.90 -41.95
CA ASP A 24 -11.50 -23.70 -41.37
C ASP A 24 -12.56 -24.12 -40.30
N VAL A 25 -12.15 -24.97 -39.36
CA VAL A 25 -12.97 -25.60 -38.32
C VAL A 25 -13.09 -24.61 -37.19
N LYS A 26 -14.29 -24.05 -37.03
CA LYS A 26 -14.51 -23.00 -36.05
C LYS A 26 -14.20 -23.44 -34.63
N THR A 27 -14.54 -24.65 -34.21
CA THR A 27 -14.37 -25.11 -32.83
C THR A 27 -13.62 -26.42 -32.81
N ILE A 28 -12.45 -26.47 -32.17
CA ILE A 28 -11.55 -27.63 -32.21
C ILE A 28 -11.44 -28.37 -30.87
N ALA A 29 -11.78 -27.72 -29.76
CA ALA A 29 -11.82 -28.30 -28.43
C ALA A 29 -12.87 -27.57 -27.56
N SER A 30 -13.47 -28.31 -26.63
CA SER A 30 -14.38 -27.75 -25.63
C SER A 30 -14.11 -28.43 -24.28
N ILE A 31 -13.93 -27.62 -23.25
CA ILE A 31 -13.66 -28.05 -21.89
C ILE A 31 -14.83 -27.57 -21.02
N THR A 32 -15.35 -28.46 -20.18
CA THR A 32 -16.41 -28.11 -19.22
C THR A 32 -15.96 -28.51 -17.82
N GLY A 33 -16.00 -27.58 -16.87
CA GLY A 33 -15.61 -27.81 -15.49
C GLY A 33 -15.66 -26.54 -14.65
N ASP A 34 -14.89 -26.51 -13.56
CA ASP A 34 -14.69 -25.29 -12.78
C ASP A 34 -13.90 -24.21 -13.56
N PRO A 35 -13.85 -22.95 -13.08
CA PRO A 35 -13.11 -21.89 -13.77
C PRO A 35 -11.62 -22.22 -14.04
N SER A 36 -10.98 -23.01 -13.17
CA SER A 36 -9.58 -23.45 -13.32
C SER A 36 -9.37 -24.56 -14.38
N SER A 37 -10.47 -25.08 -14.95
CA SER A 37 -10.42 -26.17 -15.93
C SER A 37 -9.81 -25.78 -17.27
N CYS A 38 -9.70 -24.49 -17.60
CA CYS A 38 -8.97 -24.01 -18.77
C CYS A 38 -7.46 -24.11 -18.53
N ASN A 39 -6.84 -25.12 -19.12
CA ASN A 39 -5.38 -25.31 -19.12
C ASN A 39 -4.95 -26.20 -20.29
N TYR A 40 -3.65 -26.19 -20.60
CA TYR A 40 -3.07 -26.98 -21.68
C TYR A 40 -3.41 -28.48 -21.60
N ALA A 41 -3.33 -29.10 -20.43
CA ALA A 41 -3.58 -30.53 -20.27
C ALA A 41 -5.03 -30.92 -20.64
N ASN A 42 -6.00 -30.13 -20.18
CA ASN A 42 -7.41 -30.34 -20.50
C ASN A 42 -7.72 -29.98 -21.97
N PHE A 43 -7.05 -28.96 -22.53
CA PHE A 43 -7.14 -28.63 -23.95
C PHE A 43 -6.69 -29.80 -24.82
N LEU A 44 -5.53 -30.40 -24.55
CA LEU A 44 -5.04 -31.56 -25.30
C LEU A 44 -5.98 -32.76 -25.18
N ALA A 45 -6.50 -33.01 -23.98
CA ALA A 45 -7.47 -34.07 -23.77
C ALA A 45 -8.75 -33.86 -24.60
N ALA A 46 -9.27 -32.63 -24.64
CA ALA A 46 -10.45 -32.26 -25.41
C ALA A 46 -10.19 -32.28 -26.93
N LEU A 47 -9.03 -31.81 -27.39
CA LEU A 47 -8.61 -31.82 -28.79
C LEU A 47 -8.62 -33.25 -29.36
N GLY A 48 -8.15 -34.23 -28.58
CA GLY A 48 -8.18 -35.64 -28.96
C GLY A 48 -9.59 -36.23 -29.11
N THR A 49 -10.62 -35.60 -28.55
CA THR A 49 -12.01 -36.09 -28.62
C THR A 49 -12.76 -35.63 -29.86
N THR A 50 -12.45 -34.44 -30.39
CA THR A 50 -13.08 -33.92 -31.61
C THR A 50 -12.56 -34.67 -32.84
N GLY A 51 -11.28 -35.07 -32.82
CA GLY A 51 -10.61 -35.77 -33.93
C GLY A 51 -10.46 -34.89 -35.17
N GLU A 52 -10.70 -33.58 -35.05
CA GLU A 52 -10.68 -32.61 -36.14
C GLU A 52 -9.27 -32.05 -36.37
N CYS A 53 -8.46 -31.93 -35.32
CA CYS A 53 -7.08 -31.49 -35.36
C CYS A 53 -6.26 -32.25 -34.32
N THR A 54 -5.00 -32.56 -34.64
CA THR A 54 -4.03 -33.06 -33.65
C THR A 54 -3.18 -31.93 -33.08
N GLU A 55 -2.54 -32.18 -31.94
CA GLU A 55 -1.62 -31.23 -31.30
C GLU A 55 -0.53 -30.73 -32.27
N ASP A 56 0.17 -31.66 -32.93
CA ASP A 56 1.25 -31.30 -33.84
C ASP A 56 0.75 -30.51 -35.06
N GLU A 57 -0.47 -30.77 -35.52
CA GLU A 57 -1.06 -30.03 -36.63
C GLU A 57 -1.42 -28.59 -36.24
N ILE A 58 -2.04 -28.38 -35.07
CA ILE A 58 -2.47 -27.03 -34.66
C ILE A 58 -1.27 -26.14 -34.33
N PHE A 59 -0.28 -26.63 -33.57
CA PHE A 59 0.88 -25.82 -33.20
C PHE A 59 1.81 -25.54 -34.38
N ALA A 60 1.92 -26.47 -35.34
CA ALA A 60 2.63 -26.21 -36.60
C ALA A 60 1.97 -25.11 -37.44
N LEU A 61 0.64 -24.98 -37.40
CA LEU A 61 -0.10 -23.91 -38.08
C LEU A 61 0.06 -22.56 -37.38
N LEU A 62 0.08 -22.56 -36.05
CA LEU A 62 0.32 -21.36 -35.22
C LEU A 62 1.78 -20.89 -35.27
N GLY A 63 2.70 -21.73 -35.77
CA GLY A 63 4.13 -21.42 -35.81
C GLY A 63 4.81 -21.49 -34.44
N VAL A 64 4.18 -22.17 -33.47
CA VAL A 64 4.75 -22.48 -32.16
C VAL A 64 5.67 -23.70 -32.30
N SER A 65 6.76 -23.76 -31.52
CA SER A 65 7.73 -24.84 -31.69
C SER A 65 7.20 -26.20 -31.23
N GLU A 66 8.00 -27.25 -31.47
CA GLU A 66 7.73 -28.60 -30.94
C GLU A 66 8.10 -28.74 -29.45
N ASP A 67 8.61 -27.68 -28.82
CA ASP A 67 8.86 -27.68 -27.38
C ASP A 67 7.54 -27.71 -26.60
N ALA A 68 7.40 -28.70 -25.72
CA ALA A 68 6.18 -28.90 -24.95
C ALA A 68 5.91 -27.73 -23.99
N GLY A 69 6.95 -27.08 -23.46
CA GLY A 69 6.81 -25.94 -22.56
C GLY A 69 6.29 -24.70 -23.29
N GLU A 70 6.78 -24.42 -24.50
CA GLU A 70 6.25 -23.30 -25.31
C GLU A 70 4.78 -23.52 -25.73
N ARG A 71 4.38 -24.77 -25.98
CA ARG A 71 2.98 -25.12 -26.29
C ARG A 71 2.06 -24.97 -25.07
N GLU A 72 2.54 -25.39 -23.90
CA GLU A 72 1.85 -25.24 -22.61
C GLU A 72 1.64 -23.76 -22.28
N GLU A 73 2.71 -22.96 -22.31
CA GLU A 73 2.68 -21.52 -22.09
C GLU A 73 1.70 -20.81 -23.04
N TYR A 74 1.71 -21.16 -24.33
CA TYR A 74 0.79 -20.57 -25.31
C TYR A 74 -0.69 -20.80 -24.98
N VAL A 75 -1.06 -22.01 -24.55
CA VAL A 75 -2.48 -22.32 -24.22
C VAL A 75 -2.87 -21.76 -22.87
N ASP A 76 -1.96 -21.77 -21.89
CA ASP A 76 -2.22 -21.21 -20.58
C ASP A 76 -2.36 -19.68 -20.64
N GLU A 77 -1.60 -18.98 -21.49
CA GLU A 77 -1.80 -17.54 -21.79
C GLU A 77 -3.18 -17.28 -22.41
N LEU A 78 -3.62 -18.12 -23.35
CA LEU A 78 -4.98 -18.02 -23.92
C LEU A 78 -6.05 -18.23 -22.85
N CYS A 79 -5.85 -19.18 -21.94
CA CYS A 79 -6.78 -19.43 -20.84
C CYS A 79 -6.82 -18.29 -19.82
N ALA A 80 -5.66 -17.66 -19.53
CA ALA A 80 -5.57 -16.56 -18.59
C ALA A 80 -6.16 -15.25 -19.14
N TYR A 81 -5.98 -14.96 -20.43
CA TYR A 81 -6.34 -13.66 -21.01
C TYR A 81 -7.43 -13.72 -22.09
N ASP A 82 -7.36 -14.61 -23.07
CA ASP A 82 -8.35 -14.58 -24.18
C ASP A 82 -9.67 -15.26 -23.82
N ALA A 83 -9.63 -16.32 -23.01
CA ALA A 83 -10.82 -17.08 -22.61
C ALA A 83 -11.84 -16.27 -21.77
N PRO A 84 -11.44 -15.54 -20.71
CA PRO A 84 -12.35 -14.65 -19.98
C PRO A 84 -12.59 -13.33 -20.73
N VAL A 85 -13.79 -12.75 -20.57
CA VAL A 85 -14.10 -11.44 -21.15
C VAL A 85 -13.26 -10.36 -20.48
N GLN A 86 -12.50 -9.61 -21.28
CA GLN A 86 -11.65 -8.54 -20.80
C GLN A 86 -12.45 -7.24 -20.58
N PHE A 87 -12.11 -6.48 -19.52
CA PHE A 87 -12.75 -5.17 -19.26
C PHE A 87 -12.72 -4.22 -20.45
N VAL A 88 -11.61 -4.24 -21.21
CA VAL A 88 -11.43 -3.43 -22.42
C VAL A 88 -12.47 -3.72 -23.51
N GLU A 89 -13.05 -4.92 -23.53
CA GLU A 89 -14.10 -5.30 -24.47
C GLU A 89 -15.45 -4.70 -24.10
N ILE A 90 -15.72 -4.53 -22.80
CA ILE A 90 -16.97 -4.00 -22.26
C ILE A 90 -17.13 -2.51 -22.63
N GLN A 91 -16.12 -1.68 -22.32
CA GLN A 91 -16.17 -0.25 -22.71
C GLN A 91 -15.60 0.02 -24.12
N GLY A 92 -14.84 -0.93 -24.67
CA GLY A 92 -14.25 -0.90 -26.02
C GLY A 92 -12.86 -0.25 -26.10
N THR A 93 -12.30 0.24 -24.99
CA THR A 93 -10.89 0.68 -24.92
C THR A 93 -10.41 0.79 -23.47
N TYR A 94 -9.19 0.32 -23.21
CA TYR A 94 -8.57 0.39 -21.88
C TYR A 94 -8.42 1.83 -21.35
N GLN A 95 -8.37 2.82 -22.24
CA GLN A 95 -8.29 4.24 -21.85
C GLN A 95 -9.56 4.71 -21.16
N LEU A 96 -10.73 4.14 -21.53
CA LEU A 96 -11.99 4.47 -20.88
C LEU A 96 -12.06 3.80 -19.51
N ASP A 97 -11.70 2.51 -19.41
CA ASP A 97 -11.69 1.79 -18.13
C ASP A 97 -10.69 2.41 -17.13
N ARG A 98 -9.45 2.69 -17.58
CA ARG A 98 -8.44 3.35 -16.76
C ARG A 98 -8.95 4.67 -16.19
N ARG A 99 -9.60 5.49 -17.03
CA ARG A 99 -10.13 6.78 -16.59
C ARG A 99 -11.30 6.58 -15.63
N TYR A 100 -12.21 5.65 -15.94
CA TYR A 100 -13.35 5.31 -15.10
C TYR A 100 -12.90 4.92 -13.69
N PHE A 101 -12.00 3.93 -13.57
CA PHE A 101 -11.46 3.50 -12.28
C PHE A 101 -10.68 4.58 -11.56
N ALA A 102 -10.00 5.46 -12.30
CA ALA A 102 -9.32 6.61 -11.72
C ALA A 102 -10.27 7.74 -11.25
N GLY A 103 -11.58 7.60 -11.41
CA GLY A 103 -12.55 8.62 -11.00
C GLY A 103 -12.82 9.70 -12.04
N GLY A 104 -12.55 9.43 -13.32
CA GLY A 104 -12.77 10.37 -14.41
C GLY A 104 -13.22 9.72 -15.72
N GLY A 105 -13.18 10.50 -16.81
CA GLY A 105 -13.58 10.05 -18.14
C GLY A 105 -15.06 10.28 -18.44
N PRO A 106 -15.52 9.86 -19.64
CA PRO A 106 -16.84 10.26 -20.14
C PRO A 106 -18.00 9.85 -19.24
N LEU A 107 -17.95 8.67 -18.62
CA LEU A 107 -18.97 8.19 -17.70
C LEU A 107 -19.04 8.98 -16.39
N VAL A 108 -17.98 9.71 -16.05
CA VAL A 108 -17.80 10.37 -14.75
C VAL A 108 -17.89 11.90 -14.83
N ASP A 109 -17.19 12.54 -15.78
CA ASP A 109 -16.94 14.00 -15.82
C ASP A 109 -17.90 14.80 -16.73
N GLY A 110 -19.01 14.20 -17.15
CA GLY A 110 -19.75 14.47 -18.38
C GLY A 110 -19.99 15.88 -18.98
N GLY A 111 -20.12 15.89 -20.32
CA GLY A 111 -20.79 16.92 -21.17
C GLY A 111 -22.02 16.45 -22.02
N ASP A 112 -22.08 15.21 -22.50
CA ASP A 112 -23.25 14.52 -23.15
C ASP A 112 -24.27 13.82 -22.18
N ASP A 113 -25.30 13.13 -22.70
CA ASP A 113 -26.29 12.34 -21.92
C ASP A 113 -25.76 10.97 -21.44
N TRP A 114 -26.19 10.50 -20.26
CA TRP A 114 -25.71 9.24 -19.66
C TRP A 114 -26.03 8.00 -20.50
N ALA A 115 -27.24 7.90 -21.05
CA ALA A 115 -27.67 6.70 -21.78
C ALA A 115 -26.82 6.46 -23.03
N THR A 116 -26.33 7.54 -23.64
CA THR A 116 -25.41 7.46 -24.79
C THR A 116 -24.05 6.87 -24.39
N ARG A 117 -23.60 7.11 -23.16
CA ARG A 117 -22.28 6.69 -22.68
C ARG A 117 -22.29 5.29 -22.07
N SER A 118 -23.36 4.94 -21.36
CA SER A 118 -23.50 3.66 -20.68
C SER A 118 -24.00 2.53 -21.58
N TRP A 119 -24.50 2.83 -22.80
CA TRP A 119 -24.99 1.88 -23.81
C TRP A 119 -24.19 0.57 -23.87
N LYS A 120 -22.85 0.64 -23.84
CA LYS A 120 -22.01 -0.54 -24.13
C LYS A 120 -22.05 -1.49 -22.96
N ILE A 121 -21.94 -0.91 -21.78
CA ILE A 121 -22.02 -1.61 -20.51
C ILE A 121 -23.44 -2.15 -20.31
N GLN A 122 -24.48 -1.41 -20.68
CA GLN A 122 -25.87 -1.89 -20.63
C GLN A 122 -26.10 -3.06 -21.58
N ASN A 123 -25.58 -2.99 -22.81
CA ASN A 123 -25.67 -4.11 -23.75
C ASN A 123 -24.91 -5.32 -23.23
N PHE A 124 -23.71 -5.14 -22.69
CA PHE A 124 -22.98 -6.23 -22.06
C PHE A 124 -23.76 -6.82 -20.87
N HIS A 125 -24.26 -5.98 -19.96
CA HIS A 125 -25.04 -6.38 -18.80
C HIS A 125 -26.24 -7.24 -19.19
N ASN A 126 -27.01 -6.80 -20.19
CA ASN A 126 -28.25 -7.47 -20.62
C ASN A 126 -28.04 -8.79 -21.37
N ASN A 127 -26.83 -9.10 -21.82
CA ASN A 127 -26.56 -10.26 -22.67
C ASN A 127 -25.48 -11.20 -22.13
N MET A 128 -24.51 -10.67 -21.39
CA MET A 128 -23.27 -11.38 -21.00
C MET A 128 -22.86 -11.18 -19.54
N GLY A 129 -23.43 -10.20 -18.82
CA GLY A 129 -22.95 -9.84 -17.47
C GLY A 129 -23.02 -10.96 -16.42
N ASP A 130 -23.96 -11.90 -16.59
CA ASP A 130 -24.17 -13.08 -15.74
C ASP A 130 -23.92 -14.41 -16.46
N SER A 131 -23.48 -14.38 -17.72
CA SER A 131 -23.31 -15.58 -18.56
C SER A 131 -21.87 -15.82 -19.01
N THR A 132 -20.91 -15.12 -18.42
CA THR A 132 -19.49 -15.23 -18.75
C THR A 132 -18.60 -14.98 -17.52
N ILE A 133 -17.41 -15.57 -17.54
CA ILE A 133 -16.28 -15.21 -16.68
C ILE A 133 -15.67 -13.93 -17.23
N ILE A 134 -15.45 -12.98 -16.32
CA ILE A 134 -14.87 -11.66 -16.60
C ILE A 134 -13.52 -11.63 -15.89
N SER A 135 -12.47 -11.24 -16.62
CA SER A 135 -11.13 -11.13 -16.04
C SER A 135 -11.03 -9.94 -15.09
N TRP A 136 -10.05 -9.96 -14.19
CA TRP A 136 -9.65 -8.75 -13.47
C TRP A 136 -9.23 -7.67 -14.48
N PRO A 137 -9.46 -6.36 -14.21
CA PRO A 137 -9.02 -5.31 -15.13
C PRO A 137 -7.52 -5.40 -15.42
N GLU A 138 -7.17 -5.94 -16.59
CA GLU A 138 -5.80 -6.10 -17.07
C GLU A 138 -5.73 -5.73 -18.55
N TYR A 139 -4.62 -5.14 -18.99
CA TYR A 139 -4.46 -4.68 -20.36
C TYR A 139 -3.09 -5.02 -20.92
N LEU A 140 -3.03 -5.88 -21.94
CA LEU A 140 -1.78 -6.20 -22.65
C LEU A 140 -1.00 -4.95 -23.10
N ALA A 141 -1.70 -3.91 -23.55
CA ALA A 141 -1.09 -2.64 -23.97
C ALA A 141 -0.28 -1.94 -22.85
N ARG A 142 -0.46 -2.34 -21.59
CA ARG A 142 0.27 -1.84 -20.43
C ARG A 142 1.46 -2.72 -20.06
N ILE A 143 1.43 -4.02 -20.38
CA ILE A 143 2.57 -4.93 -20.20
C ILE A 143 3.78 -4.38 -20.98
N ASP A 144 3.61 -4.09 -22.27
CA ASP A 144 4.66 -3.50 -23.11
C ASP A 144 5.18 -2.14 -22.58
N TYR A 145 4.28 -1.32 -22.02
CA TYR A 145 4.65 -0.03 -21.44
C TYR A 145 5.45 -0.21 -20.15
N ASN A 146 5.03 -1.12 -19.28
CA ASN A 146 5.64 -1.37 -17.99
C ASN A 146 7.03 -2.00 -18.14
N ALA A 147 7.20 -2.88 -19.13
CA ALA A 147 8.49 -3.51 -19.46
C ALA A 147 9.42 -2.62 -20.30
N GLY A 148 8.92 -1.49 -20.85
CA GLY A 148 9.68 -0.63 -21.75
C GLY A 148 10.69 0.29 -21.05
N VAL A 149 11.73 0.69 -21.79
CA VAL A 149 12.70 1.73 -21.37
C VAL A 149 12.72 2.90 -22.34
N ASP A 150 12.97 4.11 -21.84
CA ASP A 150 13.17 5.31 -22.66
C ASP A 150 14.46 5.20 -23.49
N GLY A 151 14.67 6.14 -24.41
CA GLY A 151 15.88 6.18 -25.25
C GLY A 151 17.20 6.36 -24.49
N ASN A 152 17.15 6.56 -23.17
CA ASN A 152 18.30 6.66 -22.28
C ASN A 152 18.48 5.40 -21.40
N GLY A 153 17.63 4.38 -21.57
CA GLY A 153 17.66 3.14 -20.79
C GLY A 153 16.99 3.23 -19.42
N ASN A 154 16.26 4.31 -19.12
CA ASN A 154 15.45 4.39 -17.90
C ASN A 154 14.13 3.66 -18.11
N PRO A 155 13.57 2.95 -17.12
CA PRO A 155 12.22 2.40 -17.23
C PRO A 155 11.21 3.49 -17.63
N LEU A 156 10.35 3.20 -18.61
CA LEU A 156 9.19 4.04 -18.96
C LEU A 156 8.20 4.11 -17.80
N ASN A 157 8.31 3.17 -16.87
CA ASN A 157 7.59 3.10 -15.61
C ASN A 157 8.55 3.10 -14.40
N PRO A 158 9.03 4.27 -13.96
CA PRO A 158 9.98 4.38 -12.85
C PRO A 158 9.38 4.08 -11.47
N GLU A 159 8.06 3.86 -11.39
CA GLU A 159 7.33 3.63 -10.13
C GLU A 159 7.20 2.15 -9.76
N GLY A 160 7.75 1.23 -10.56
CA GLY A 160 7.81 -0.20 -10.23
C GLY A 160 6.46 -0.92 -10.30
N GLN A 161 5.59 -0.56 -11.26
CA GLN A 161 4.35 -1.32 -11.50
C GLN A 161 4.71 -2.69 -12.08
N SER A 162 3.90 -3.70 -11.75
CA SER A 162 4.08 -5.09 -12.16
C SER A 162 4.30 -5.31 -13.66
N ASP A 163 4.83 -6.48 -13.99
CA ASP A 163 4.87 -7.00 -15.36
C ASP A 163 3.45 -7.15 -15.94
N ASN A 164 2.44 -7.36 -15.09
CA ASN A 164 1.03 -7.45 -15.47
C ASN A 164 0.40 -6.08 -15.81
N GLY A 165 -0.57 -6.09 -16.73
CA GLY A 165 -1.14 -4.89 -17.36
C GLY A 165 -2.13 -4.08 -16.50
N TYR A 166 -2.12 -4.23 -15.19
CA TYR A 166 -3.15 -3.72 -14.27
C TYR A 166 -3.27 -2.18 -14.25
N PRO A 167 -4.47 -1.63 -13.93
CA PRO A 167 -4.59 -0.28 -13.44
C PRO A 167 -3.79 -0.08 -12.16
N ALA A 168 -3.25 1.12 -12.04
CA ALA A 168 -2.56 1.66 -10.88
C ALA A 168 -3.01 1.17 -9.50
N ASN A 169 -4.30 1.37 -9.19
CA ASN A 169 -4.86 1.18 -7.86
C ASN A 169 -5.49 -0.21 -7.69
N MET A 170 -5.22 -1.13 -8.61
CA MET A 170 -5.80 -2.48 -8.68
C MET A 170 -4.72 -3.50 -9.03
N ASN A 171 -3.47 -3.20 -8.70
CA ASN A 171 -2.35 -4.03 -9.10
C ASN A 171 -2.16 -5.17 -8.10
N LEU A 172 -2.49 -6.39 -8.49
CA LEU A 172 -2.46 -7.53 -7.57
C LEU A 172 -1.06 -7.93 -7.10
N ASP A 173 0.01 -7.54 -7.83
CA ASP A 173 1.38 -7.95 -7.50
C ASP A 173 2.07 -7.00 -6.52
N VAL A 174 1.74 -5.70 -6.58
CA VAL A 174 2.40 -4.65 -5.76
C VAL A 174 1.44 -3.92 -4.83
N SER A 175 0.15 -4.19 -4.92
CA SER A 175 -0.90 -3.67 -4.04
C SER A 175 -1.90 -4.77 -3.67
N CYS A 176 -3.04 -4.42 -3.07
CA CYS A 176 -4.09 -5.38 -2.72
C CYS A 176 -3.64 -6.46 -1.72
N ALA A 177 -2.76 -6.09 -0.78
CA ALA A 177 -2.26 -6.99 0.26
C ALA A 177 -3.37 -7.51 1.18
N LEU A 178 -4.47 -6.76 1.30
CA LEU A 178 -5.68 -7.18 2.01
C LEU A 178 -6.64 -8.00 1.14
N GLN A 179 -6.30 -8.36 -0.10
CA GLN A 179 -7.18 -9.14 -0.99
C GLN A 179 -8.64 -8.63 -0.97
N THR A 180 -8.79 -7.31 -1.01
CA THR A 180 -10.07 -6.62 -0.86
C THR A 180 -10.11 -5.41 -1.77
N ALA A 181 -11.21 -5.25 -2.49
CA ALA A 181 -11.44 -4.13 -3.39
C ALA A 181 -12.75 -3.42 -3.06
N MET A 182 -12.77 -2.12 -3.31
CA MET A 182 -13.90 -1.25 -3.03
C MET A 182 -14.08 -0.22 -4.15
N CYS A 183 -15.34 0.05 -4.46
CA CYS A 183 -15.79 1.13 -5.33
C CYS A 183 -16.65 2.10 -4.52
N CYS A 184 -16.43 3.40 -4.69
CA CYS A 184 -17.20 4.45 -4.03
C CYS A 184 -17.73 5.47 -5.05
N PHE A 185 -19.02 5.76 -4.92
CA PHE A 185 -19.76 6.69 -5.76
C PHE A 185 -20.31 7.83 -4.91
N VAL A 186 -20.48 9.02 -5.50
CA VAL A 186 -21.02 10.20 -4.78
C VAL A 186 -22.21 10.84 -5.48
N ASP A 187 -22.69 10.26 -6.58
CA ASP A 187 -23.78 10.79 -7.40
C ASP A 187 -24.42 9.71 -8.29
N ASP A 188 -25.58 10.02 -8.87
CA ASP A 188 -26.24 9.19 -9.88
C ASP A 188 -26.75 10.00 -11.09
N SER A 189 -27.03 9.31 -12.19
CA SER A 189 -27.66 9.88 -13.39
C SER A 189 -29.18 9.72 -13.45
N ASN A 190 -29.78 8.96 -12.53
CA ASN A 190 -31.18 8.54 -12.57
C ASN A 190 -32.15 9.57 -11.95
N GLY A 191 -31.66 10.59 -11.27
CA GLY A 191 -32.50 11.62 -10.65
C GLY A 191 -33.38 11.05 -9.52
N PRO A 192 -34.40 11.79 -9.02
CA PRO A 192 -35.23 11.34 -7.90
C PRO A 192 -36.16 10.20 -8.33
N SER A 193 -35.61 9.00 -8.38
CA SER A 193 -36.24 7.71 -8.65
C SER A 193 -36.54 7.00 -7.32
N PRO A 194 -37.44 6.00 -7.25
CA PRO A 194 -37.57 5.14 -6.07
C PRO A 194 -36.28 4.40 -5.67
N ASP A 195 -35.28 4.31 -6.56
CA ASP A 195 -33.92 3.81 -6.29
C ASP A 195 -32.86 4.94 -6.31
N ASP A 196 -33.26 6.19 -6.04
CA ASP A 196 -32.38 7.37 -5.93
C ASP A 196 -31.17 7.05 -5.02
N PHE A 197 -29.98 7.52 -5.38
CA PHE A 197 -28.75 7.43 -4.60
C PHE A 197 -28.94 7.68 -3.09
N ALA A 198 -29.84 8.60 -2.73
CA ALA A 198 -30.13 8.94 -1.34
C ALA A 198 -31.01 7.92 -0.60
N SER A 199 -31.59 6.93 -1.30
CA SER A 199 -32.51 5.92 -0.75
C SER A 199 -31.85 4.58 -0.42
N VAL A 200 -30.58 4.39 -0.80
CA VAL A 200 -29.79 3.16 -0.53
C VAL A 200 -28.91 3.32 0.72
N MET A 201 -28.24 2.24 1.14
CA MET A 201 -27.22 2.32 2.19
C MET A 201 -26.14 3.32 1.78
N THR A 202 -25.96 4.35 2.61
CA THR A 202 -24.91 5.34 2.45
C THR A 202 -23.91 5.21 3.59
N THR A 203 -22.69 5.67 3.36
CA THR A 203 -21.63 5.75 4.35
C THR A 203 -21.11 7.18 4.44
N ASP A 204 -20.57 7.54 5.58
CA ASP A 204 -19.71 8.72 5.70
C ASP A 204 -18.29 8.35 5.25
N VAL A 205 -17.59 9.31 4.64
CA VAL A 205 -16.18 9.20 4.31
C VAL A 205 -15.41 9.87 5.44
N CYS A 206 -14.42 9.20 6.01
CA CYS A 206 -13.67 9.80 7.12
C CYS A 206 -12.57 10.71 6.55
N ARG A 207 -11.72 10.11 5.72
CA ARG A 207 -10.54 10.74 5.15
C ARG A 207 -10.03 10.00 3.93
N HIS A 208 -9.19 10.68 3.16
CA HIS A 208 -8.39 10.07 2.11
C HIS A 208 -6.95 10.59 2.18
N ASP A 209 -5.98 9.69 2.28
CA ASP A 209 -4.58 10.04 2.07
C ASP A 209 -4.29 10.03 0.56
N LEU A 210 -4.01 11.20 0.01
CA LEU A 210 -3.82 11.36 -1.43
C LEU A 210 -2.55 10.65 -1.92
N ALA A 211 -1.59 10.40 -1.03
CA ALA A 211 -0.39 9.62 -1.36
C ALA A 211 -0.72 8.14 -1.60
N ASN A 212 -1.86 7.63 -1.14
CA ASN A 212 -2.26 6.25 -1.42
C ASN A 212 -2.68 6.06 -2.88
N SER A 213 -3.14 7.12 -3.57
CA SER A 213 -3.68 7.01 -4.93
C SER A 213 -3.03 7.97 -5.93
N ARG A 214 -1.70 8.14 -5.85
CA ARG A 214 -0.92 9.12 -6.65
C ARG A 214 -1.17 9.02 -8.15
N GLN A 215 -1.38 7.80 -8.64
CA GLN A 215 -1.56 7.54 -10.06
C GLN A 215 -2.97 7.94 -10.56
N SER A 216 -3.94 8.05 -9.67
CA SER A 216 -5.28 8.59 -9.97
C SER A 216 -5.36 10.10 -9.82
N ASN A 217 -4.84 10.63 -8.70
CA ASN A 217 -5.02 12.05 -8.37
C ASN A 217 -3.85 12.95 -8.82
N HIS A 218 -2.71 12.36 -9.21
CA HIS A 218 -1.48 13.05 -9.59
C HIS A 218 -0.88 13.93 -8.47
N ILE A 219 -1.09 13.54 -7.20
CA ILE A 219 -0.63 14.25 -6.01
C ILE A 219 0.36 13.37 -5.25
N ASN A 220 1.58 13.85 -5.03
CA ASN A 220 2.63 13.08 -4.35
C ASN A 220 2.39 12.98 -2.82
N HIS A 221 1.94 14.08 -2.21
CA HIS A 221 1.60 14.16 -0.79
C HIS A 221 0.43 15.11 -0.58
N GLY A 222 -0.50 14.69 0.28
CA GLY A 222 -1.64 15.48 0.68
C GLY A 222 -2.71 14.57 1.28
N TRP A 223 -3.74 15.17 1.86
CA TRP A 223 -4.82 14.43 2.49
C TRP A 223 -6.10 15.25 2.42
N SER A 224 -7.23 14.61 2.66
CA SER A 224 -8.54 15.23 2.77
C SER A 224 -9.29 14.57 3.91
N VAL A 225 -9.99 15.36 4.72
CA VAL A 225 -10.89 14.89 5.77
C VAL A 225 -12.29 15.41 5.48
N PHE A 226 -13.30 14.64 5.85
CA PHE A 226 -14.68 14.99 5.54
C PHE A 226 -15.54 14.95 6.82
N PRO A 227 -15.71 16.12 7.49
CA PRO A 227 -16.36 16.17 8.80
C PRO A 227 -17.89 16.16 8.68
N GLY A 228 -18.50 14.97 8.54
CA GLY A 228 -19.92 14.66 8.83
C GLY A 228 -21.01 15.51 8.15
N ALA A 229 -20.65 16.28 7.12
CA ALA A 229 -21.55 17.16 6.36
C ALA A 229 -21.52 16.83 4.86
N GLU A 230 -21.17 15.59 4.54
CA GLU A 230 -21.03 15.14 3.17
C GLU A 230 -22.37 14.91 2.49
N LYS A 231 -22.32 14.88 1.16
CA LYS A 231 -23.40 14.27 0.40
C LYS A 231 -23.42 12.78 0.70
N PRO A 232 -24.57 12.11 0.53
CA PRO A 232 -24.61 10.65 0.56
C PRO A 232 -23.51 10.06 -0.33
N VAL A 233 -22.76 9.09 0.18
CA VAL A 233 -21.75 8.30 -0.55
C VAL A 233 -22.15 6.84 -0.48
N HIS A 234 -22.04 6.13 -1.60
CA HIS A 234 -22.28 4.69 -1.66
C HIS A 234 -20.97 3.98 -1.97
N CYS A 235 -20.48 3.20 -1.00
CA CYS A 235 -19.33 2.33 -1.19
C CYS A 235 -19.79 0.88 -1.19
N THR A 236 -19.23 0.09 -2.09
CA THR A 236 -19.48 -1.35 -2.22
C THR A 236 -18.18 -2.05 -2.60
N GLY A 237 -17.99 -3.28 -2.15
CA GLY A 237 -16.77 -4.01 -2.42
C GLY A 237 -16.92 -5.50 -2.19
N PHE A 238 -15.80 -6.18 -2.20
CA PHE A 238 -15.69 -7.62 -2.01
C PHE A 238 -14.27 -7.97 -1.56
N THR A 239 -14.15 -9.15 -0.98
CA THR A 239 -12.88 -9.75 -0.58
C THR A 239 -12.77 -11.14 -1.19
N TRP A 240 -11.55 -11.64 -1.34
CA TRP A 240 -11.28 -12.94 -1.93
C TRP A 240 -10.16 -13.68 -1.18
N GLU A 241 -10.06 -14.97 -1.46
CA GLU A 241 -8.93 -15.87 -1.12
C GLU A 241 -8.41 -16.48 -2.43
N ASP A 242 -7.30 -17.21 -2.35
CA ASP A 242 -6.69 -17.85 -3.52
C ASP A 242 -7.67 -18.78 -4.25
N GLU A 243 -8.58 -19.45 -3.54
CA GLU A 243 -9.59 -20.36 -4.12
C GLU A 243 -10.76 -19.65 -4.81
N THR A 244 -10.97 -18.35 -4.56
CA THR A 244 -12.06 -17.56 -5.15
C THR A 244 -11.54 -16.53 -6.16
N ILE A 245 -10.24 -16.55 -6.43
CA ILE A 245 -9.56 -15.59 -7.29
C ILE A 245 -10.10 -15.60 -8.72
N ASP A 246 -10.64 -16.73 -9.20
CA ASP A 246 -11.14 -16.86 -10.57
C ASP A 246 -12.35 -15.96 -10.89
N LEU A 247 -13.08 -15.47 -9.87
CA LEU A 247 -14.28 -14.64 -10.04
C LEU A 247 -14.08 -13.18 -9.59
N ILE A 248 -12.86 -12.75 -9.26
CA ILE A 248 -12.62 -11.38 -8.80
C ILE A 248 -12.92 -10.34 -9.88
N GLY A 249 -12.76 -10.70 -11.16
CA GLY A 249 -13.11 -9.82 -12.28
C GLY A 249 -14.62 -9.64 -12.43
N ASN A 250 -15.39 -10.73 -12.27
CA ASN A 250 -16.86 -10.68 -12.18
C ASN A 250 -17.31 -9.80 -11.02
N LEU A 251 -16.70 -9.95 -9.84
CA LEU A 251 -16.99 -9.11 -8.67
C LEU A 251 -16.63 -7.64 -8.89
N MET A 252 -15.48 -7.36 -9.51
CA MET A 252 -15.11 -6.00 -9.89
C MET A 252 -16.13 -5.41 -10.86
N TYR A 253 -16.62 -6.19 -11.83
CA TYR A 253 -17.66 -5.74 -12.76
C TYR A 253 -18.97 -5.43 -12.03
N ASP A 254 -19.42 -6.31 -11.13
CA ASP A 254 -20.65 -6.14 -10.35
C ASP A 254 -20.57 -4.92 -9.42
N ALA A 255 -19.45 -4.74 -8.71
CA ALA A 255 -19.23 -3.63 -7.80
C ALA A 255 -18.98 -2.27 -8.52
N SER A 256 -18.71 -2.28 -9.83
CA SER A 256 -18.34 -1.08 -10.59
C SER A 256 -19.29 -0.78 -11.77
N LEU A 257 -18.94 -1.25 -12.97
CA LEU A 257 -19.61 -0.95 -14.23
C LEU A 257 -21.08 -1.37 -14.22
N SER A 258 -21.40 -2.51 -13.59
CA SER A 258 -22.77 -2.98 -13.44
C SER A 258 -23.63 -1.94 -12.71
N LEU A 259 -23.16 -1.36 -11.61
CA LEU A 259 -23.88 -0.31 -10.87
C LEU A 259 -23.99 0.98 -11.67
N THR A 260 -22.94 1.39 -12.39
CA THR A 260 -23.03 2.52 -13.30
C THR A 260 -24.06 2.29 -14.40
N ALA A 261 -24.24 1.07 -14.90
CA ALA A 261 -25.17 0.76 -15.98
C ALA A 261 -26.62 0.57 -15.52
N THR A 262 -26.81 -0.07 -14.36
CA THR A 262 -28.14 -0.43 -13.83
C THR A 262 -28.71 0.63 -12.90
N LYS A 263 -27.87 1.23 -12.06
CA LYS A 263 -28.26 2.23 -11.06
C LYS A 263 -27.84 3.66 -11.42
N GLY A 264 -27.04 3.84 -12.47
CA GLY A 264 -26.59 5.16 -12.89
C GLY A 264 -25.52 5.78 -11.99
N TYR A 265 -24.90 5.00 -11.10
CA TYR A 265 -23.90 5.50 -10.15
C TYR A 265 -22.65 6.02 -10.86
N LEU A 266 -22.19 7.20 -10.44
CA LEU A 266 -21.07 7.91 -11.04
C LEU A 266 -20.39 8.85 -10.04
N LYS A 267 -19.24 9.42 -10.46
CA LYS A 267 -18.33 10.29 -9.68
C LYS A 267 -17.67 9.61 -8.49
N ALA A 268 -16.35 9.74 -8.43
CA ALA A 268 -15.55 9.31 -7.30
C ALA A 268 -15.57 10.35 -6.17
N ILE A 269 -15.15 9.92 -4.99
CA ILE A 269 -14.80 10.82 -3.88
C ILE A 269 -13.66 11.75 -4.36
N PRO A 270 -13.71 13.07 -4.12
CA PRO A 270 -12.67 13.99 -4.59
C PRO A 270 -11.26 13.58 -4.12
N GLY A 271 -10.35 13.42 -5.08
CA GLY A 271 -8.95 13.04 -4.82
C GLY A 271 -8.71 11.54 -4.66
N ALA A 272 -9.76 10.72 -4.70
CA ALA A 272 -9.72 9.27 -4.63
C ALA A 272 -10.01 8.61 -5.99
N PRO A 273 -9.56 7.36 -6.20
CA PRO A 273 -10.06 6.56 -7.31
C PRO A 273 -11.54 6.23 -7.11
N MET A 274 -12.24 5.90 -8.22
CA MET A 274 -13.61 5.42 -8.15
C MET A 274 -13.67 4.01 -7.61
N CYS A 275 -12.73 3.17 -8.04
CA CYS A 275 -12.55 1.82 -7.57
C CYS A 275 -11.06 1.51 -7.43
N GLY A 276 -10.73 0.64 -6.50
CA GLY A 276 -9.38 0.17 -6.27
C GLY A 276 -9.34 -0.89 -5.20
N CYS A 277 -8.16 -1.45 -4.98
CA CYS A 277 -7.89 -2.18 -3.75
C CYS A 277 -8.02 -1.24 -2.57
N VAL A 278 -8.49 -1.76 -1.45
CA VAL A 278 -8.96 -0.96 -0.31
C VAL A 278 -7.88 -0.02 0.25
N GLU A 279 -6.61 -0.38 0.08
CA GLU A 279 -5.44 0.40 0.47
C GLU A 279 -5.31 1.72 -0.30
N HIS A 280 -5.86 1.77 -1.52
CA HIS A 280 -5.89 2.95 -2.37
C HIS A 280 -7.18 3.75 -2.26
N MET A 281 -8.18 3.22 -1.55
CA MET A 281 -9.49 3.82 -1.39
C MET A 281 -9.55 4.67 -0.11
N PRO A 282 -10.50 5.62 -0.02
CA PRO A 282 -10.72 6.40 1.20
C PRO A 282 -11.14 5.52 2.37
N VAL A 283 -10.84 5.99 3.58
CA VAL A 283 -11.36 5.41 4.81
C VAL A 283 -12.82 5.84 4.96
N VAL A 284 -13.70 4.87 5.16
CA VAL A 284 -15.16 5.08 5.29
C VAL A 284 -15.70 4.33 6.51
N GLU A 285 -16.90 4.67 6.96
CA GLU A 285 -17.53 3.92 8.06
C GLU A 285 -17.82 2.47 7.66
N LYS A 286 -18.47 2.29 6.50
CA LYS A 286 -18.86 0.98 6.00
C LYS A 286 -18.95 0.94 4.49
N ALA A 287 -18.94 -0.27 3.94
CA ALA A 287 -19.22 -0.51 2.54
C ALA A 287 -20.13 -1.73 2.40
N ALA A 288 -21.05 -1.68 1.44
CA ALA A 288 -21.80 -2.86 1.03
C ALA A 288 -20.84 -3.95 0.52
N CYS A 289 -21.29 -5.20 0.59
CA CYS A 289 -20.46 -6.35 0.25
C CYS A 289 -21.15 -7.22 -0.79
N ARG A 290 -20.36 -7.68 -1.76
CA ARG A 290 -20.82 -8.51 -2.88
C ARG A 290 -20.07 -9.84 -2.92
N LYS A 291 -20.78 -10.90 -3.30
CA LYS A 291 -20.25 -12.24 -3.59
C LYS A 291 -20.68 -12.70 -4.97
N ALA A 292 -19.87 -13.56 -5.55
CA ALA A 292 -20.18 -14.21 -6.82
C ALA A 292 -19.85 -15.69 -6.72
N LYS A 293 -20.65 -16.51 -7.40
CA LYS A 293 -20.38 -17.93 -7.58
C LYS A 293 -20.90 -18.41 -8.93
N VAL A 294 -20.32 -19.51 -9.43
CA VAL A 294 -20.95 -20.27 -10.52
C VAL A 294 -22.25 -20.89 -10.00
N ALA A 295 -23.32 -20.83 -10.78
CA ALA A 295 -24.64 -21.29 -10.38
C ALA A 295 -24.63 -22.78 -10.04
N ASP A 296 -25.34 -23.15 -8.97
CA ASP A 296 -25.32 -24.52 -8.46
C ASP A 296 -25.78 -25.53 -9.53
N GLY A 297 -24.95 -26.54 -9.79
CA GLY A 297 -25.23 -27.56 -10.80
C GLY A 297 -24.94 -27.13 -12.24
N THR A 298 -24.22 -26.03 -12.43
CA THR A 298 -23.67 -25.60 -13.72
C THR A 298 -22.15 -25.59 -13.66
N ASP A 299 -21.51 -25.67 -14.83
CA ASP A 299 -20.06 -25.61 -15.02
C ASP A 299 -19.73 -24.47 -16.00
N VAL A 300 -18.47 -24.02 -16.00
CA VAL A 300 -17.95 -23.14 -17.03
C VAL A 300 -17.59 -23.97 -18.26
N THR A 301 -17.98 -23.51 -19.44
CA THR A 301 -17.60 -24.12 -20.71
C THR A 301 -16.63 -23.20 -21.45
N PHE A 302 -15.41 -23.68 -21.66
CA PHE A 302 -14.40 -23.04 -22.48
C PHE A 302 -14.42 -23.64 -23.89
N THR A 303 -14.45 -22.79 -24.91
CA THR A 303 -14.50 -23.20 -26.31
C THR A 303 -13.28 -22.66 -27.04
N PHE A 304 -12.49 -23.54 -27.63
CA PHE A 304 -11.31 -23.20 -28.40
C PHE A 304 -11.64 -23.23 -29.88
N ASN A 305 -11.37 -22.12 -30.53
CA ASN A 305 -11.74 -21.88 -31.90
C ASN A 305 -10.49 -21.60 -32.75
N TYR A 306 -10.37 -22.27 -33.89
CA TYR A 306 -9.27 -22.02 -34.84
C TYR A 306 -9.82 -21.48 -36.16
N ALA A 307 -9.47 -20.26 -36.51
CA ALA A 307 -9.92 -19.64 -37.74
C ALA A 307 -8.90 -18.61 -38.25
N ASP A 308 -8.72 -18.57 -39.57
CA ASP A 308 -7.84 -17.59 -40.24
C ASP A 308 -6.37 -17.59 -39.74
N GLY A 309 -5.89 -18.73 -39.23
CA GLY A 309 -4.53 -18.85 -38.69
C GLY A 309 -4.38 -18.43 -37.22
N ASP A 310 -5.47 -18.07 -36.56
CA ASP A 310 -5.50 -17.67 -35.15
C ASP A 310 -6.23 -18.74 -34.32
N LEU A 311 -5.66 -19.10 -33.17
CA LEU A 311 -6.35 -19.85 -32.11
C LEU A 311 -6.88 -18.85 -31.08
N SER A 312 -8.17 -18.92 -30.77
CA SER A 312 -8.81 -18.10 -29.73
C SER A 312 -9.59 -18.97 -28.76
N ALA A 313 -9.73 -18.52 -27.52
CA ALA A 313 -10.60 -19.14 -26.53
C ALA A 313 -11.75 -18.19 -26.17
N GLU A 314 -12.90 -18.75 -25.83
CA GLU A 314 -14.04 -18.02 -25.27
C GLU A 314 -14.69 -18.86 -24.18
N ASN A 315 -15.53 -18.24 -23.33
CA ASN A 315 -16.21 -18.94 -22.26
C ASN A 315 -17.72 -18.67 -22.23
N GLU A 316 -18.46 -19.65 -21.71
CA GLU A 316 -19.86 -19.53 -21.29
C GLU A 316 -19.98 -20.04 -19.85
N ALA A 317 -20.62 -19.26 -18.99
CA ALA A 317 -20.82 -19.58 -17.58
C ALA A 317 -22.23 -19.18 -17.13
N SER A 318 -22.61 -19.52 -15.90
CA SER A 318 -23.78 -18.94 -15.24
C SER A 318 -23.35 -18.41 -13.89
N ILE A 319 -23.28 -17.09 -13.74
CA ILE A 319 -22.75 -16.41 -12.56
C ILE A 319 -23.89 -15.83 -11.75
N VAL A 320 -23.89 -16.10 -10.45
CA VAL A 320 -24.85 -15.56 -9.49
C VAL A 320 -24.15 -14.52 -8.64
N TYR A 321 -24.65 -13.28 -8.67
CA TYR A 321 -24.19 -12.19 -7.82
C TYR A 321 -25.14 -11.98 -6.65
N GLU A 322 -24.64 -11.92 -5.43
CA GLU A 322 -25.43 -11.79 -4.21
C GLU A 322 -24.80 -10.80 -3.21
N ASP A 323 -25.63 -10.28 -2.31
CA ASP A 323 -25.14 -9.51 -1.17
C ASP A 323 -24.53 -10.47 -0.14
N CYS A 324 -23.48 -10.05 0.55
CA CYS A 324 -22.97 -10.78 1.71
C CYS A 324 -24.00 -10.73 2.87
N ASP A 325 -23.88 -11.65 3.84
CA ASP A 325 -24.71 -11.65 5.05
C ASP A 325 -24.48 -10.40 5.94
N GLY A 326 -23.34 -9.73 5.76
CA GLY A 326 -22.94 -8.50 6.44
C GLY A 326 -22.33 -7.47 5.49
N ASP A 327 -21.73 -6.42 6.07
CA ASP A 327 -20.97 -5.43 5.30
C ASP A 327 -19.59 -5.97 4.90
N LEU A 328 -18.83 -5.18 4.13
CA LEU A 328 -17.52 -5.60 3.61
C LEU A 328 -16.52 -5.91 4.73
N LYS A 329 -16.63 -5.20 5.85
CA LYS A 329 -15.80 -5.43 7.03
C LYS A 329 -16.09 -6.79 7.65
N ALA A 330 -17.36 -7.09 7.90
CA ALA A 330 -17.77 -8.37 8.46
C ALA A 330 -17.36 -9.54 7.56
N GLU A 331 -17.47 -9.38 6.25
CA GLU A 331 -17.03 -10.39 5.29
C GLU A 331 -15.52 -10.58 5.32
N TYR A 332 -14.74 -9.49 5.26
CA TYR A 332 -13.28 -9.55 5.38
C TYR A 332 -12.85 -10.31 6.63
N GLN A 333 -13.45 -9.99 7.78
CA GLN A 333 -13.11 -10.64 9.05
C GLN A 333 -13.48 -12.13 9.08
N ALA A 334 -14.52 -12.53 8.34
CA ALA A 334 -14.95 -13.91 8.24
C ALA A 334 -14.02 -14.74 7.33
N VAL A 335 -13.57 -14.14 6.24
CA VAL A 335 -12.65 -14.75 5.26
C VAL A 335 -11.22 -14.75 5.81
N HIS A 336 -10.70 -13.58 6.16
CA HIS A 336 -9.32 -13.37 6.62
C HIS A 336 -9.17 -13.43 8.15
N ALA A 337 -9.63 -14.52 8.77
CA ALA A 337 -9.68 -14.63 10.23
C ALA A 337 -8.32 -14.44 10.93
N ASP A 338 -7.21 -14.81 10.27
CA ASP A 338 -5.85 -14.65 10.79
C ASP A 338 -5.34 -13.20 10.74
N ASN A 339 -6.01 -12.31 10.00
CA ASN A 339 -5.66 -10.90 9.85
C ASN A 339 -6.89 -9.97 9.98
N ALA A 340 -7.90 -10.39 10.73
CA ALA A 340 -9.22 -9.75 10.79
C ALA A 340 -9.18 -8.24 11.14
N ASP A 341 -8.21 -7.81 11.95
CA ASP A 341 -8.10 -6.42 12.40
C ASP A 341 -7.52 -5.48 11.32
N ALA A 342 -6.91 -5.99 10.25
CA ALA A 342 -6.24 -5.15 9.25
C ALA A 342 -7.21 -4.26 8.45
N ILE A 343 -8.46 -4.69 8.28
CA ILE A 343 -9.49 -3.91 7.59
C ILE A 343 -9.99 -2.71 8.42
N ASP A 344 -9.75 -2.70 9.74
CA ASP A 344 -10.25 -1.64 10.64
C ASP A 344 -9.66 -0.26 10.32
N ALA A 345 -8.48 -0.22 9.69
CA ALA A 345 -7.85 1.00 9.22
C ALA A 345 -8.55 1.63 7.99
N HIS A 346 -9.46 0.88 7.35
CA HIS A 346 -10.16 1.28 6.13
C HIS A 346 -11.68 1.38 6.31
N LEU A 347 -12.25 0.52 7.17
CA LEU A 347 -13.68 0.46 7.50
C LEU A 347 -13.87 0.62 9.01
N VAL A 348 -14.18 1.84 9.47
CA VAL A 348 -14.13 2.20 10.89
C VAL A 348 -15.42 1.92 11.66
N GLY A 349 -16.46 1.44 10.97
CA GLY A 349 -17.79 1.18 11.52
C GLY A 349 -18.65 2.45 11.67
N ASP A 350 -19.94 2.24 11.88
CA ASP A 350 -20.93 3.33 12.04
C ASP A 350 -20.56 4.29 13.20
N GLY A 351 -20.45 5.58 12.88
CA GLY A 351 -20.00 6.62 13.82
C GLY A 351 -18.50 6.62 14.10
N GLY A 352 -17.71 5.79 13.40
CA GLY A 352 -16.27 5.67 13.60
C GLY A 352 -15.45 6.82 13.03
N CYS A 353 -15.99 7.60 12.09
CA CYS A 353 -15.23 8.66 11.43
C CYS A 353 -14.76 9.76 12.38
N GLU A 354 -15.53 10.10 13.43
CA GLU A 354 -15.11 11.14 14.38
C GLU A 354 -13.81 10.75 15.10
N ALA A 355 -13.73 9.49 15.56
CA ALA A 355 -12.53 8.96 16.21
C ALA A 355 -11.37 8.82 15.23
N ASP A 356 -11.59 8.24 14.04
CA ASP A 356 -10.54 8.09 13.02
C ASP A 356 -9.96 9.42 12.57
N ILE A 357 -10.80 10.44 12.32
CA ILE A 357 -10.32 11.77 11.93
C ILE A 357 -9.46 12.38 13.03
N VAL A 358 -9.89 12.29 14.30
CA VAL A 358 -9.12 12.81 15.44
C VAL A 358 -7.79 12.08 15.55
N ASP A 359 -7.79 10.75 15.47
CA ASP A 359 -6.58 9.94 15.54
C ASP A 359 -5.64 10.24 14.37
N TYR A 360 -6.13 10.24 13.13
CA TYR A 360 -5.34 10.58 11.95
C TYR A 360 -4.72 11.98 12.03
N LEU A 361 -5.53 12.99 12.38
CA LEU A 361 -5.05 14.36 12.46
C LEU A 361 -4.06 14.57 13.61
N ASN A 362 -4.09 13.75 14.66
CA ASN A 362 -3.17 13.85 15.80
C ASN A 362 -1.93 12.99 15.67
N GLU A 363 -2.11 11.76 15.23
CA GLU A 363 -1.10 10.72 15.19
C GLU A 363 -0.32 10.73 13.88
N GLU A 364 -0.91 11.20 12.78
CA GLU A 364 -0.24 11.22 11.47
C GLU A 364 0.04 12.63 10.96
N GLN A 365 -0.91 13.57 11.12
CA GLN A 365 -0.80 14.93 10.53
C GLN A 365 -0.41 16.04 11.52
N PHE A 366 -0.38 15.77 12.83
CA PHE A 366 0.06 16.73 13.86
C PHE A 366 -0.75 18.04 13.96
N LEU A 367 -2.05 17.99 13.67
CA LEU A 367 -2.91 19.17 13.60
C LEU A 367 -3.67 19.52 14.89
N HIS A 368 -4.01 18.56 15.77
CA HIS A 368 -4.56 18.90 17.10
C HIS A 368 -3.53 18.73 18.22
N VAL A 369 -2.88 19.85 18.55
CA VAL A 369 -1.96 19.93 19.68
C VAL A 369 -2.69 19.63 20.99
N GLY A 370 -2.11 18.72 21.79
CA GLY A 370 -2.57 18.42 23.16
C GLY A 370 -3.74 17.45 23.29
N VAL A 371 -4.17 16.80 22.20
CA VAL A 371 -5.25 15.79 22.21
C VAL A 371 -4.71 14.36 22.31
N SER A 372 -3.46 14.11 21.90
CA SER A 372 -2.81 12.81 22.06
C SER A 372 -2.27 12.62 23.49
N PRO A 373 -2.50 11.46 24.14
CA PRO A 373 -1.97 11.18 25.48
C PRO A 373 -0.45 10.96 25.50
N THR A 374 0.19 10.82 24.34
CA THR A 374 1.61 10.45 24.23
C THR A 374 2.43 11.43 23.39
N ARG A 375 1.79 12.34 22.65
CA ARG A 375 2.45 13.41 21.87
C ARG A 375 2.18 14.77 22.53
N TYR A 376 3.06 15.74 22.32
CA TYR A 376 2.98 17.06 22.96
C TYR A 376 2.96 17.00 24.48
N LEU A 377 3.67 16.01 25.05
CA LEU A 377 3.72 15.81 26.49
C LEU A 377 4.14 17.08 27.21
N ASP A 378 3.36 17.44 28.25
CA ASP A 378 3.84 18.35 29.26
C ASP A 378 4.90 17.62 30.10
N VAL A 379 6.14 18.04 29.92
CA VAL A 379 7.31 17.47 30.59
C VAL A 379 7.17 17.56 32.11
N ASN A 380 6.51 18.61 32.61
CA ASN A 380 6.32 18.81 34.04
C ASN A 380 5.13 18.04 34.61
N ALA A 381 4.19 17.59 33.77
CA ALA A 381 3.01 16.84 34.21
C ALA A 381 3.26 15.32 34.37
N THR A 382 4.38 14.81 33.84
CA THR A 382 4.63 13.37 33.66
C THR A 382 5.54 12.75 34.74
N GLY A 383 5.70 13.43 35.88
CA GLY A 383 6.50 12.98 37.01
C GLY A 383 7.98 13.38 36.90
N GLY A 384 8.67 13.46 38.04
CA GLY A 384 10.03 13.99 38.12
C GLY A 384 10.09 15.52 38.17
N SER A 385 11.29 16.07 38.16
CA SER A 385 11.54 17.50 38.04
C SER A 385 12.56 17.69 36.94
N TRP A 386 12.19 18.42 35.90
CA TRP A 386 12.97 18.54 34.66
C TRP A 386 13.37 20.00 34.43
N SER A 387 14.50 20.19 33.76
CA SER A 387 14.94 21.50 33.29
C SER A 387 13.97 22.09 32.28
N ASP A 388 14.16 23.37 31.96
CA ASP A 388 13.68 23.91 30.70
C ASP A 388 14.28 23.16 29.50
N LEU A 389 13.70 23.35 28.31
CA LEU A 389 14.17 22.75 27.06
C LEU A 389 15.65 23.11 26.79
N LEU A 390 16.51 22.10 26.68
CA LEU A 390 17.96 22.27 26.48
C LEU A 390 18.31 22.46 25.01
N VAL A 391 17.80 21.58 24.16
CA VAL A 391 18.00 21.56 22.70
C VAL A 391 16.86 20.79 22.06
N GLY A 392 16.42 21.18 20.87
CA GLY A 392 15.29 20.55 20.18
C GLY A 392 14.97 21.18 18.83
N GLU A 393 14.13 20.49 18.04
CA GLU A 393 13.66 20.93 16.73
C GLU A 393 12.12 21.04 16.64
N GLY A 394 11.69 21.87 15.69
CA GLY A 394 10.30 22.07 15.29
C GLY A 394 9.37 22.53 16.42
N THR A 395 8.39 21.74 16.89
CA THR A 395 7.46 22.19 17.96
C THR A 395 8.15 22.40 19.30
N ARG A 396 9.33 21.79 19.49
CA ARG A 396 10.19 21.96 20.67
C ARG A 396 11.52 22.59 20.26
N PHE A 397 11.45 23.70 19.53
CA PHE A 397 12.64 24.35 18.98
C PHE A 397 13.47 25.07 20.04
N MET A 398 14.69 24.59 20.25
CA MET A 398 15.76 25.28 20.96
C MET A 398 17.07 24.94 20.25
N PRO A 399 17.71 25.90 19.57
CA PRO A 399 18.92 25.62 18.81
C PRO A 399 20.08 25.28 19.76
N PRO A 400 21.00 24.39 19.35
CA PRO A 400 22.22 24.12 20.10
C PRO A 400 23.10 25.38 20.21
N ASP A 401 23.86 25.52 21.30
CA ASP A 401 24.89 26.57 21.39
C ASP A 401 25.96 26.33 20.30
N LEU A 402 26.38 27.41 19.64
CA LEU A 402 27.38 27.37 18.58
C LEU A 402 28.80 27.20 19.14
N ASP A 403 29.01 27.55 20.41
CA ASP A 403 30.24 27.29 21.13
C ASP A 403 30.23 25.87 21.72
N ILE A 404 30.86 24.95 20.97
CA ILE A 404 30.91 23.51 21.28
C ILE A 404 31.59 23.23 22.63
N VAL A 405 32.61 24.02 23.00
CA VAL A 405 33.34 23.85 24.27
C VAL A 405 32.46 24.26 25.44
N LYS A 406 31.80 25.41 25.30
CA LYS A 406 30.84 25.89 26.30
C LYS A 406 29.66 24.92 26.45
N SER A 407 29.08 24.47 25.34
CA SER A 407 28.00 23.49 25.29
C SER A 407 28.36 22.19 26.01
N ASP A 408 29.55 21.63 25.74
CA ASP A 408 30.01 20.39 26.36
C ASP A 408 30.18 20.55 27.88
N ALA A 409 30.81 21.64 28.32
CA ALA A 409 31.00 21.93 29.74
C ALA A 409 29.66 22.07 30.47
N GLU A 410 28.69 22.76 29.87
CA GLU A 410 27.34 22.91 30.41
C GLU A 410 26.61 21.56 30.50
N PHE A 411 26.64 20.76 29.42
CA PHE A 411 26.01 19.43 29.41
C PHE A 411 26.61 18.50 30.48
N ARG A 412 27.94 18.45 30.60
CA ARG A 412 28.61 17.64 31.63
C ARG A 412 28.24 18.08 33.04
N ALA A 413 28.20 19.38 33.29
CA ALA A 413 27.81 19.93 34.58
C ALA A 413 26.36 19.54 34.92
N MET A 414 25.46 19.61 33.95
CA MET A 414 24.06 19.21 34.12
C MET A 414 23.94 17.71 34.46
N PHE A 415 24.61 16.80 33.74
CA PHE A 415 24.59 15.37 34.08
C PHE A 415 25.12 15.09 35.48
N ALA A 416 26.22 15.73 35.87
CA ALA A 416 26.89 15.51 37.15
C ALA A 416 26.13 16.09 38.35
N ALA A 417 25.18 17.00 38.14
CA ALA A 417 24.53 17.76 39.20
C ALA A 417 23.76 16.88 40.21
N CYS A 418 23.28 15.69 39.79
CA CYS A 418 22.58 14.75 40.66
C CYS A 418 23.51 13.79 41.43
N LEU A 419 24.80 13.75 41.13
CA LEU A 419 25.74 12.84 41.83
C LEU A 419 25.75 13.05 43.36
N PRO A 420 25.77 14.30 43.89
CA PRO A 420 25.81 14.53 45.33
C PRO A 420 24.52 14.13 46.06
N THR A 421 23.36 14.27 45.41
CA THR A 421 22.04 14.10 46.03
C THR A 421 21.44 12.72 45.77
N LYS A 422 21.58 12.20 44.54
CA LYS A 422 20.95 10.97 44.07
C LYS A 422 21.92 9.80 43.91
N GLN A 423 23.23 10.01 44.10
CA GLN A 423 24.29 9.00 43.92
C GLN A 423 24.32 8.36 42.52
N ARG A 424 23.77 9.07 41.53
CA ARG A 424 23.78 8.73 40.10
C ARG A 424 23.74 10.03 39.29
N PHE A 425 24.09 9.96 38.02
CA PHE A 425 23.89 11.09 37.11
C PHE A 425 22.42 11.46 36.98
N CYS A 426 22.15 12.73 36.63
CA CYS A 426 20.83 13.17 36.23
C CYS A 426 20.43 12.43 34.94
N MET A 427 19.16 12.03 34.84
CA MET A 427 18.64 11.41 33.62
C MET A 427 18.46 12.46 32.54
N LEU A 428 18.81 12.12 31.30
CA LEU A 428 18.42 12.90 30.13
C LEU A 428 17.11 12.33 29.61
N ARG A 429 16.12 13.19 29.40
CA ARG A 429 14.83 12.83 28.82
C ARG A 429 14.71 13.44 27.44
N ARG A 430 14.30 12.62 26.48
CA ARG A 430 13.93 13.08 25.15
C ARG A 430 12.42 12.91 24.98
N VAL A 431 11.75 13.99 24.64
CA VAL A 431 10.36 13.96 24.20
C VAL A 431 10.32 14.21 22.70
N CYS A 432 9.63 13.34 21.97
CA CYS A 432 9.53 13.40 20.52
C CYS A 432 8.06 13.39 20.10
N ASP A 433 7.55 14.57 19.76
CA ASP A 433 6.16 14.75 19.35
C ASP A 433 5.90 14.07 17.99
N SER A 434 6.90 14.03 17.09
CA SER A 434 6.76 13.46 15.73
C SER A 434 7.08 11.98 15.58
N CYS A 435 7.66 11.34 16.60
CA CYS A 435 8.09 9.95 16.50
C CYS A 435 6.91 9.01 16.26
N THR A 436 7.08 8.09 15.32
CA THR A 436 6.00 7.19 14.88
C THR A 436 5.73 6.10 15.91
N THR A 437 6.78 5.60 16.58
CA THR A 437 6.66 4.52 17.56
C THR A 437 6.40 5.06 18.97
N PRO A 438 5.38 4.56 19.71
CA PRO A 438 5.06 5.04 21.06
C PRO A 438 6.23 5.02 22.04
N SER A 439 7.06 3.97 22.01
CA SER A 439 8.24 3.85 22.87
C SER A 439 9.26 4.98 22.68
N HIS A 440 9.26 5.65 21.51
CA HIS A 440 10.20 6.70 21.16
C HIS A 440 9.68 8.12 21.43
N ARG A 441 8.42 8.27 21.82
CA ARG A 441 7.80 9.57 22.10
C ARG A 441 8.27 10.16 23.43
N ASP A 442 8.66 9.30 24.38
CA ASP A 442 9.22 9.67 25.67
C ASP A 442 10.31 8.67 26.10
N ILE A 443 11.57 9.07 25.99
CA ILE A 443 12.72 8.22 26.29
C ILE A 443 13.52 8.80 27.45
N TYR A 444 13.87 7.95 28.41
CA TYR A 444 14.72 8.29 29.54
C TYR A 444 16.07 7.60 29.38
N TYR A 445 17.12 8.39 29.14
CA TYR A 445 18.52 7.97 29.11
C TYR A 445 19.12 8.08 30.51
N GLN A 446 19.58 6.94 31.05
CA GLN A 446 20.24 6.87 32.34
C GLN A 446 21.68 6.38 32.18
N ARG A 447 22.64 7.24 32.50
CA ARG A 447 24.07 6.88 32.49
C ARG A 447 24.40 5.92 33.64
N ILE A 448 25.15 4.86 33.34
CA ILE A 448 25.77 3.97 34.33
C ILE A 448 27.15 4.53 34.66
N GLY A 449 27.39 4.84 35.94
CA GLY A 449 28.63 5.43 36.42
C GLY A 449 28.39 6.28 37.67
N THR A 450 29.47 6.67 38.34
CA THR A 450 29.42 7.46 39.60
C THR A 450 30.42 8.61 39.65
N THR A 451 31.23 8.78 38.60
CA THR A 451 32.26 9.83 38.51
C THR A 451 32.18 10.50 37.15
N VAL A 452 32.54 11.79 37.05
CA VAL A 452 32.48 12.55 35.79
C VAL A 452 33.28 11.89 34.66
N ASP A 453 34.33 11.13 34.99
CA ASP A 453 35.14 10.36 34.03
C ASP A 453 34.36 9.22 33.35
N ASP A 454 33.22 8.80 33.93
CA ASP A 454 32.33 7.82 33.35
C ASP A 454 31.41 8.42 32.27
N LEU A 455 31.41 9.74 32.05
CA LEU A 455 30.70 10.34 30.92
C LEU A 455 31.48 10.13 29.61
N PRO A 456 30.81 9.97 28.46
CA PRO A 456 31.49 9.89 27.18
C PRO A 456 32.44 11.08 27.00
N LYS A 457 33.71 10.79 26.72
CA LYS A 457 34.71 11.82 26.44
C LYS A 457 34.56 12.42 25.05
N GLY A 458 33.72 11.79 24.23
CA GLY A 458 33.60 12.09 22.81
C GLY A 458 34.41 11.12 21.96
N TYR A 459 34.02 10.96 20.70
CA TYR A 459 34.93 10.42 19.69
C TYR A 459 36.04 11.48 19.44
N GLY A 460 37.31 11.10 19.27
CA GLY A 460 38.41 12.04 19.00
C GLY A 460 39.35 12.35 20.16
N GLY A 461 38.82 12.89 21.27
CA GLY A 461 39.50 12.95 22.57
C GLY A 461 40.88 13.66 22.62
N ALA A 462 41.20 14.53 21.66
CA ALA A 462 42.40 15.34 21.76
C ALA A 462 42.20 16.44 22.80
N VAL A 463 43.19 16.65 23.67
CA VAL A 463 43.26 17.80 24.57
C VAL A 463 44.49 18.63 24.19
N ASP A 464 44.44 19.94 24.37
CA ASP A 464 45.63 20.78 24.22
C ASP A 464 46.63 20.55 25.38
N GLU A 465 47.73 21.31 25.39
CA GLU A 465 48.78 21.16 26.41
C GLU A 465 48.29 21.55 27.82
N GLU A 466 47.19 22.30 27.90
CA GLU A 466 46.52 22.77 29.11
C GLU A 466 45.45 21.79 29.61
N GLY A 467 45.09 20.79 28.80
CA GLY A 467 44.07 19.80 29.12
C GLY A 467 42.65 20.22 28.69
N ASP A 468 42.52 21.28 27.90
CA ASP A 468 41.25 21.71 27.36
C ASP A 468 40.88 20.86 26.12
N PRO A 469 39.61 20.43 25.96
CA PRO A 469 39.21 19.60 24.82
C PRO A 469 39.37 20.30 23.47
N ILE A 470 40.01 19.63 22.52
CA ILE A 470 40.03 19.97 21.09
C ILE A 470 38.98 19.11 20.39
N PHE A 471 38.12 19.72 19.58
CA PHE A 471 37.11 19.02 18.78
C PHE A 471 37.37 19.23 17.29
N ASP A 472 37.90 18.22 16.61
CA ASP A 472 37.99 18.14 15.15
C ASP A 472 36.70 17.56 14.56
N VAL A 473 35.71 18.44 14.41
CA VAL A 473 34.38 18.12 13.87
C VAL A 473 34.48 17.56 12.44
N ASP A 474 35.50 17.94 11.67
CA ASP A 474 35.74 17.48 10.30
C ASP A 474 36.29 16.04 10.25
N ASN A 475 37.01 15.60 11.30
CA ASN A 475 37.49 14.22 11.46
C ASN A 475 36.55 13.32 12.29
N GLY A 476 35.40 13.85 12.73
CA GLY A 476 34.32 13.09 13.38
C GLY A 476 34.43 13.06 14.90
N GLU A 477 35.17 13.99 15.50
CA GLU A 477 35.19 14.15 16.95
C GLU A 477 33.86 14.71 17.47
N THR A 478 33.35 14.22 18.61
CA THR A 478 31.98 14.51 19.08
C THR A 478 31.99 15.03 20.51
N ASN A 479 31.25 16.08 20.84
CA ASN A 479 31.02 16.45 22.24
C ASN A 479 29.80 15.71 22.85
N LEU A 480 29.54 15.89 24.15
CA LEU A 480 28.45 15.18 24.83
C LEU A 480 27.06 15.55 24.29
N GLN A 481 26.85 16.78 23.83
CA GLN A 481 25.57 17.20 23.24
C GLN A 481 25.39 16.61 21.84
N GLU A 482 26.43 16.66 21.00
CA GLU A 482 26.42 16.15 19.62
C GLU A 482 26.21 14.64 19.58
N LEU A 483 26.61 13.91 20.64
CA LEU A 483 26.24 12.51 20.82
C LEU A 483 24.72 12.29 20.66
N PHE A 484 23.91 13.19 21.21
CA PHE A 484 22.46 13.11 21.15
C PHE A 484 21.88 13.79 19.90
N THR A 485 22.46 14.88 19.39
CA THR A 485 21.86 15.63 18.27
C THR A 485 22.22 15.08 16.89
N ASP A 486 23.44 14.59 16.66
CA ASP A 486 23.92 14.24 15.32
C ASP A 486 24.87 13.04 15.22
N MET A 487 25.38 12.53 16.34
CA MET A 487 26.49 11.58 16.34
C MET A 487 26.30 10.49 17.40
N TRP A 488 25.28 9.64 17.25
CA TRP A 488 25.04 8.52 18.15
C TRP A 488 26.10 7.41 17.96
N MET A 489 27.23 7.56 18.66
CA MET A 489 28.42 6.70 18.56
C MET A 489 28.47 5.65 19.67
N SER A 490 29.22 4.56 19.45
CA SER A 490 29.41 3.46 20.42
C SER A 490 30.55 3.69 21.41
N ALA A 491 31.49 4.58 21.09
CA ALA A 491 32.65 4.87 21.95
C ALA A 491 32.19 5.37 23.33
N GLU A 492 32.49 4.61 24.39
CA GLU A 492 32.03 4.85 25.76
C GLU A 492 30.51 5.04 25.87
N ASN A 493 29.73 4.47 24.95
CA ASN A 493 28.29 4.65 24.87
C ASN A 493 27.63 3.37 24.34
N ILE A 494 27.77 2.27 25.09
CA ILE A 494 27.16 0.96 24.81
C ILE A 494 25.99 0.72 25.77
N LEU A 495 24.82 0.34 25.23
CA LEU A 495 23.61 0.01 25.99
C LEU A 495 23.86 -1.17 26.93
N GLY A 496 23.36 -1.09 28.16
CA GLY A 496 23.56 -2.10 29.21
C GLY A 496 24.96 -2.11 29.83
N VAL A 497 25.91 -1.35 29.28
CA VAL A 497 27.29 -1.23 29.79
C VAL A 497 27.54 0.17 30.33
N ASN A 498 27.27 1.19 29.51
CA ASN A 498 27.52 2.59 29.81
C ASN A 498 26.23 3.36 30.12
N PHE A 499 25.08 2.90 29.63
CA PHE A 499 23.77 3.53 29.90
C PHE A 499 22.64 2.53 29.71
N ASN A 500 21.46 2.87 30.22
CA ASN A 500 20.19 2.20 29.92
C ASN A 500 19.17 3.20 29.34
N LEU A 501 18.22 2.68 28.54
CA LEU A 501 17.07 3.43 28.04
C LEU A 501 15.79 2.85 28.60
N TYR A 502 14.83 3.72 28.88
CA TYR A 502 13.53 3.35 29.41
C TYR A 502 12.42 4.13 28.70
N SER A 503 11.24 3.52 28.61
CA SER A 503 10.03 4.16 28.05
C SER A 503 9.14 4.80 29.13
N SER A 504 9.52 4.74 30.41
CA SER A 504 8.83 5.44 31.48
C SER A 504 9.78 5.91 32.58
N TYR A 505 9.42 6.99 33.27
CA TYR A 505 10.23 7.50 34.39
C TYR A 505 10.25 6.52 35.57
N ALA A 506 9.15 5.80 35.82
CA ALA A 506 9.07 4.82 36.90
C ALA A 506 10.05 3.66 36.68
N ASP A 507 10.10 3.13 35.45
CA ASP A 507 11.03 2.08 35.03
C ASP A 507 12.48 2.58 35.12
N ALA A 508 12.75 3.82 34.72
CA ALA A 508 14.07 4.42 34.86
C ALA A 508 14.52 4.55 36.33
N LEU A 509 13.59 4.75 37.26
CA LEU A 509 13.87 4.83 38.69
C LEU A 509 14.08 3.46 39.33
N SER A 510 13.28 2.45 38.96
CA SER A 510 13.43 1.09 39.51
C SER A 510 14.53 0.29 38.81
N GLY A 511 14.89 0.66 37.59
CA GLY A 511 15.79 -0.08 36.71
C GLY A 511 15.09 -1.21 35.94
N ASP A 512 13.76 -1.32 36.03
CA ASP A 512 12.98 -2.34 35.32
C ASP A 512 12.73 -1.93 33.86
N GLY A 513 12.41 -2.89 32.97
CA GLY A 513 11.98 -2.56 31.60
C GLY A 513 13.03 -1.85 30.72
N ALA A 514 14.32 -1.99 31.03
CA ALA A 514 15.40 -1.43 30.22
C ALA A 514 15.36 -1.98 28.79
N TRP A 515 15.55 -1.10 27.81
CA TRP A 515 15.64 -1.50 26.41
C TRP A 515 16.82 -2.45 26.19
N THR A 516 16.70 -3.38 25.26
CA THR A 516 17.70 -4.43 25.03
C THR A 516 18.43 -4.33 23.70
N TRP A 517 18.08 -3.38 22.83
CA TRP A 517 18.68 -3.25 21.51
C TRP A 517 19.06 -1.81 21.16
N CYS A 518 20.27 -1.63 20.61
CA CYS A 518 20.78 -0.38 20.05
C CYS A 518 21.80 -0.64 18.96
N ASN A 519 21.88 0.29 17.99
CA ASN A 519 23.00 0.42 17.06
C ASN A 519 23.55 1.85 17.08
N TYR A 520 24.75 2.02 16.50
CA TYR A 520 25.58 3.21 16.67
C TYR A 520 26.43 3.48 15.43
N ASP A 521 27.18 4.58 15.41
CA ASP A 521 28.29 4.84 14.48
C ASP A 521 27.85 5.21 13.06
N HIS A 522 26.81 6.04 12.94
CA HIS A 522 26.43 6.65 11.67
C HIS A 522 26.50 8.17 11.74
N LYS A 523 27.49 8.75 11.05
CA LYS A 523 27.73 10.19 11.04
C LYS A 523 26.49 10.96 10.56
N GLY A 524 26.07 11.96 11.33
CA GLY A 524 24.87 12.76 11.06
C GLY A 524 23.56 12.02 11.37
N ILE A 525 23.58 11.03 12.26
CA ILE A 525 22.39 10.47 12.89
C ILE A 525 22.59 10.54 14.42
N GLY A 526 21.73 11.30 15.07
CA GLY A 526 21.68 11.45 16.52
C GLY A 526 20.85 10.36 17.19
N PHE A 527 20.49 10.62 18.43
CA PHE A 527 19.82 9.67 19.31
C PHE A 527 18.40 9.32 18.81
N PRO A 528 17.96 8.05 18.92
CA PRO A 528 18.68 6.89 19.43
C PRO A 528 19.13 5.99 18.27
N ARG A 529 19.36 6.54 17.06
CA ARG A 529 19.46 5.78 15.81
C ARG A 529 18.29 4.78 15.66
N ASP A 530 18.54 3.48 15.72
CA ASP A 530 17.51 2.44 15.59
C ASP A 530 17.24 1.71 16.92
N CYS A 531 17.67 2.24 18.08
CA CYS A 531 17.46 1.57 19.37
C CYS A 531 15.98 1.20 19.59
N GLY A 532 15.71 0.15 20.37
CA GLY A 532 14.33 -0.18 20.74
C GLY A 532 14.22 -1.09 21.95
N PRO A 533 13.01 -1.22 22.54
CA PRO A 533 12.78 -2.00 23.76
C PRO A 533 13.25 -3.45 23.65
N THR A 534 12.95 -4.11 22.53
CA THR A 534 13.25 -5.53 22.30
C THR A 534 14.03 -5.81 21.01
N GLY A 535 14.17 -4.82 20.12
CA GLY A 535 14.78 -4.98 18.80
C GLY A 535 14.95 -3.63 18.08
N PRO A 536 15.44 -3.64 16.82
CA PRO A 536 15.59 -2.41 16.04
C PRO A 536 14.25 -1.73 15.78
N VAL A 537 14.20 -0.42 15.98
CA VAL A 537 13.06 0.44 15.61
C VAL A 537 13.57 1.55 14.70
N HIS A 538 13.23 1.44 13.41
CA HIS A 538 13.80 2.29 12.39
C HIS A 538 13.22 3.71 12.37
N ASN A 539 14.01 4.63 11.83
CA ASN A 539 13.60 6.00 11.45
C ASN A 539 13.10 6.88 12.61
N ASN A 540 13.26 6.50 13.88
CA ASN A 540 12.85 7.33 15.02
C ASN A 540 13.98 8.21 15.60
N TRP A 541 15.05 8.43 14.82
CA TRP A 541 16.21 9.23 15.17
C TRP A 541 16.11 10.68 14.69
N ASN A 542 16.84 11.59 15.35
CA ASN A 542 17.01 12.99 14.92
C ASN A 542 18.34 13.25 14.20
N SER A 543 18.39 14.30 13.37
CA SER A 543 19.64 14.90 12.88
C SER A 543 19.43 16.38 12.58
N TYR A 544 20.35 17.22 13.03
CA TYR A 544 20.34 18.67 12.89
C TYR A 544 21.19 19.11 11.70
N LYS A 545 22.15 18.27 11.26
CA LYS A 545 23.06 18.54 10.13
C LYS A 545 22.67 17.82 8.83
N LYS A 546 21.92 16.71 8.89
CA LYS A 546 21.41 15.98 7.71
C LYS A 546 19.89 16.04 7.64
N PHE A 547 19.37 16.70 6.60
CA PHE A 547 17.95 16.70 6.30
C PHE A 547 17.57 15.38 5.58
N GLY A 548 16.54 14.66 6.06
CA GLY A 548 15.69 13.91 5.13
C GLY A 548 15.30 12.44 5.37
N HIS A 549 15.55 11.78 6.52
CA HIS A 549 15.10 10.38 6.68
C HIS A 549 14.57 9.96 8.08
N GLY A 550 14.83 10.74 9.13
CA GLY A 550 14.26 10.48 10.46
C GLY A 550 12.88 11.11 10.63
N TYR A 551 12.00 10.44 11.39
CA TYR A 551 10.70 10.94 11.80
C TYR A 551 10.78 11.85 13.02
N ALA A 552 11.92 11.99 13.70
CA ALA A 552 12.06 12.81 14.90
C ALA A 552 12.24 14.32 14.60
N ASN A 553 11.47 14.90 13.69
CA ASN A 553 11.55 16.32 13.32
C ASN A 553 10.98 17.29 14.38
N TYR A 554 10.15 16.77 15.30
CA TYR A 554 9.55 17.52 16.41
C TYR A 554 9.98 16.85 17.71
N HIS A 555 11.10 17.29 18.31
CA HIS A 555 11.64 16.68 19.51
C HIS A 555 12.40 17.68 20.37
N GLY A 556 12.54 17.38 21.66
CA GLY A 556 13.30 18.19 22.61
C GLY A 556 13.94 17.36 23.73
N TYR A 557 15.07 17.85 24.22
CA TYR A 557 15.84 17.25 25.30
C TYR A 557 15.71 18.07 26.58
N TYR A 558 15.59 17.36 27.70
CA TYR A 558 15.42 17.89 29.04
C TYR A 558 16.30 17.09 29.98
N ILE A 559 16.77 17.69 31.06
CA ILE A 559 17.55 16.96 32.06
C ILE A 559 16.89 17.01 33.43
N GLU A 560 17.00 15.91 34.16
CA GLU A 560 16.49 15.79 35.52
C GLU A 560 17.19 16.80 36.45
N LEU A 561 16.43 17.44 37.33
CA LEU A 561 16.96 18.35 38.33
C LEU A 561 17.45 17.59 39.60
N PRO A 562 18.49 18.11 40.30
CA PRO A 562 19.13 17.47 41.46
C PRO A 562 18.24 17.14 42.66
#